data_AF-A0A3Q8I2Z3-F1
#
_entry.id   AF-A0A3Q8I2Z3-F1
#
_cell.length_a   1.000
_cell.length_b   1.000
_cell.length_c   1.000
_cell.angle_alpha   90.00
_cell.angle_beta   90.00
_cell.angle_gamma   90.00
#
_symmetry.space_group_name_H-M   'P 1'
#
loop_
_entity.id
_entity.type
_entity.pdbx_description
1 polymer ?
#
loop_
_entity_poly.entity_id
_entity_poly.type
_entity_poly.pdbx_seq_one_letter_code
_entity_poly.pdbx_strand_id
1 'polypeptide(L)'
;MPDRSIPRALLAVLLAAAGCGSAAADDSQAPAREATCDSGAPMIRTELFFGMDRFDEPDVTQEEWQEFVDTVVTPRFRDGLTQFDVDGQYLATTEELIREDSRLIMLLHDGSQAASDSIEAIREDYKARFDQESVLRIDEPVCVDF
;
A
#
# COMPACT_ATOMS: atom_id res chain seq x y z
N MET A 1 45.33 37.94 18.19
CA MET A 1 46.68 37.67 17.64
C MET A 1 47.50 36.95 18.70
N PRO A 2 48.41 36.03 18.33
CA PRO A 2 48.93 35.71 17.00
C PRO A 2 48.08 34.61 16.34
N ASP A 3 47.78 34.56 15.05
CA ASP A 3 48.49 34.95 13.82
C ASP A 3 49.81 34.21 13.59
N ARG A 4 49.72 33.08 12.87
CA ARG A 4 50.83 32.53 12.08
C ARG A 4 50.29 31.94 10.77
N SER A 5 50.92 32.41 9.71
CA SER A 5 50.50 32.38 8.33
C SER A 5 51.45 31.48 7.50
N ILE A 6 50.86 30.62 6.62
CA ILE A 6 51.22 30.22 5.23
C ILE A 6 52.65 29.64 4.95
N PRO A 7 52.81 28.52 4.20
CA PRO A 7 52.85 28.59 2.74
C PRO A 7 51.90 27.61 2.01
N ARG A 8 51.35 28.12 0.90
CA ARG A 8 50.75 27.36 -0.20
C ARG A 8 51.82 26.50 -0.86
N ALA A 9 51.57 25.20 -0.98
CA ALA A 9 52.14 24.40 -2.06
C ALA A 9 50.98 24.03 -3.00
N LEU A 10 50.99 24.63 -4.19
CA LEU A 10 50.15 24.22 -5.29
C LEU A 10 50.52 22.79 -5.68
N LEU A 11 49.53 21.90 -5.74
CA LEU A 11 49.61 20.75 -6.62
C LEU A 11 48.31 20.67 -7.42
N ALA A 12 48.44 20.99 -8.69
CA ALA A 12 47.40 20.93 -9.68
C ALA A 12 47.46 19.59 -10.42
N VAL A 13 46.32 19.25 -11.08
CA VAL A 13 46.20 18.34 -12.24
C VAL A 13 46.14 16.83 -11.84
N LEU A 14 45.22 15.95 -12.27
CA LEU A 14 44.37 15.84 -13.48
C LEU A 14 42.93 15.37 -13.15
N LEU A 15 41.96 15.87 -13.93
CA LEU A 15 40.69 15.17 -14.19
C LEU A 15 40.96 13.92 -15.04
N ALA A 16 40.45 12.76 -14.62
CA ALA A 16 40.16 11.64 -15.50
C ALA A 16 38.69 11.25 -15.33
N ALA A 17 37.86 11.68 -16.28
CA ALA A 17 36.51 11.17 -16.44
C ALA A 17 36.61 9.78 -17.11
N ALA A 18 36.27 8.74 -16.36
CA ALA A 18 35.93 7.43 -16.92
C ALA A 18 34.50 7.12 -16.47
N GLY A 19 33.57 7.35 -17.39
CA GLY A 19 32.16 7.02 -17.22
C GLY A 19 31.85 5.56 -17.57
N CYS A 20 30.58 5.26 -17.39
CA CYS A 20 29.82 4.08 -17.80
C CYS A 20 29.98 2.82 -16.93
N GLY A 21 28.97 2.63 -16.09
CA GLY A 21 28.63 1.34 -15.50
C GLY A 21 27.55 1.46 -14.45
N SER A 22 26.48 2.23 -14.68
CA SER A 22 25.24 2.01 -13.94
C SER A 22 24.79 0.61 -14.33
N ALA A 23 25.06 -0.38 -13.49
CA ALA A 23 24.25 -1.59 -13.47
C ALA A 23 22.85 -1.10 -13.15
N ALA A 24 22.03 -0.91 -14.19
CA ALA A 24 20.60 -0.91 -14.01
C ALA A 24 20.33 -2.18 -13.22
N ALA A 25 19.84 -2.02 -11.99
CA ALA A 25 19.16 -3.10 -11.33
C ALA A 25 18.12 -3.57 -12.34
N ASP A 26 18.31 -4.79 -12.83
CA ASP A 26 17.32 -5.51 -13.58
C ASP A 26 16.17 -5.73 -12.59
N ASP A 27 15.28 -4.74 -12.48
CA ASP A 27 13.92 -4.90 -11.95
C ASP A 27 13.20 -5.81 -12.94
N SER A 28 13.65 -7.05 -13.01
CA SER A 28 12.87 -8.19 -13.45
C SER A 28 11.83 -8.41 -12.35
N GLN A 29 10.88 -7.47 -12.28
CA GLN A 29 9.59 -7.65 -11.65
C GLN A 29 8.99 -8.82 -12.41
N ALA A 30 9.06 -10.01 -11.80
CA ALA A 30 8.44 -11.20 -12.35
C ALA A 30 7.01 -10.80 -12.73
N PRO A 31 6.56 -11.04 -13.98
CA PRO A 31 5.23 -10.62 -14.37
C PRO A 31 4.26 -11.25 -13.37
N ALA A 32 3.51 -10.40 -12.66
CA ALA A 32 2.32 -10.85 -11.96
C ALA A 32 1.55 -11.69 -12.98
N ARG A 33 1.30 -12.96 -12.67
CA ARG A 33 0.76 -13.91 -13.65
C ARG A 33 -0.58 -13.36 -14.13
N GLU A 34 -0.59 -12.73 -15.29
CA GLU A 34 -1.81 -12.20 -15.89
C GLU A 34 -2.79 -13.37 -16.06
N ALA A 35 -4.04 -13.18 -15.63
CA ALA A 35 -5.07 -14.19 -15.82
C ALA A 35 -5.30 -14.39 -17.32
N THR A 36 -5.20 -15.63 -17.79
CA THR A 36 -5.64 -15.99 -19.16
C THR A 36 -7.14 -16.25 -19.13
N CYS A 37 -7.92 -15.41 -19.82
CA CYS A 37 -9.37 -15.46 -19.77
C CYS A 37 -9.97 -16.15 -21.00
N ASP A 38 -10.78 -17.19 -20.76
CA ASP A 38 -11.64 -17.80 -21.78
C ASP A 38 -12.89 -16.95 -22.07
N SER A 39 -13.36 -16.21 -21.06
CA SER A 39 -14.48 -15.26 -21.11
C SER A 39 -14.22 -14.07 -20.19
N GLY A 40 -14.74 -12.89 -20.54
CA GLY A 40 -14.52 -11.65 -19.81
C GLY A 40 -13.15 -11.02 -20.09
N ALA A 41 -12.81 -9.98 -19.32
CA ALA A 41 -11.55 -9.26 -19.39
C ALA A 41 -10.65 -9.59 -18.18
N PRO A 42 -9.32 -9.70 -18.37
CA PRO A 42 -8.40 -9.83 -17.25
C PRO A 42 -8.38 -8.54 -16.42
N MET A 43 -8.53 -8.68 -15.10
CA MET A 43 -8.47 -7.60 -14.12
C MET A 43 -7.71 -8.09 -12.87
N ILE A 44 -7.43 -7.17 -11.95
CA ILE A 44 -6.98 -7.49 -10.60
C ILE A 44 -8.15 -7.30 -9.63
N ARG A 45 -8.41 -8.31 -8.81
CA ARG A 45 -9.22 -8.19 -7.60
C ARG A 45 -8.29 -7.87 -6.44
N THR A 46 -8.53 -6.73 -5.80
CA THR A 46 -7.87 -6.39 -4.54
C THR A 46 -8.87 -6.50 -3.39
N GLU A 47 -8.47 -7.23 -2.35
CA GLU A 47 -9.19 -7.27 -1.07
C GLU A 47 -8.38 -6.51 -0.02
N LEU A 48 -9.03 -5.59 0.67
CA LEU A 48 -8.48 -4.81 1.77
C LEU A 48 -9.22 -5.16 3.05
N PHE A 49 -8.49 -5.58 4.08
CA PHE A 49 -9.06 -5.93 5.39
C PHE A 49 -8.65 -4.88 6.40
N PHE A 50 -9.65 -4.32 7.07
CA PHE A 50 -9.54 -3.22 8.01
C PHE A 50 -9.99 -3.71 9.38
N GLY A 51 -9.09 -3.67 10.36
CA GLY A 51 -9.43 -3.90 11.77
C GLY A 51 -10.20 -2.71 12.34
N MET A 52 -11.23 -2.99 13.14
CA MET A 52 -12.10 -1.97 13.72
C MET A 52 -11.72 -1.59 15.14
N ASP A 53 -10.94 -2.43 15.82
CA ASP A 53 -10.50 -2.23 17.20
C ASP A 53 -9.45 -1.10 17.27
N ARG A 54 -9.53 -0.23 18.29
CA ARG A 54 -8.52 0.82 18.54
C ARG A 54 -7.90 0.67 19.92
N PHE A 55 -6.61 1.00 20.05
CA PHE A 55 -5.93 0.98 21.33
C PHE A 55 -6.36 2.17 22.20
N ASP A 56 -6.88 1.90 23.40
CA ASP A 56 -7.36 2.90 24.37
C ASP A 56 -8.44 3.88 23.85
N GLU A 57 -9.06 3.59 22.70
CA GLU A 57 -10.19 4.32 22.12
C GLU A 57 -11.37 3.36 21.87
N PRO A 58 -12.63 3.85 21.80
CA PRO A 58 -13.74 3.04 21.31
C PRO A 58 -13.45 2.53 19.90
N ASP A 59 -13.98 1.38 19.52
CA ASP A 59 -13.82 0.84 18.16
C ASP A 59 -14.32 1.83 17.09
N VAL A 60 -13.86 1.66 15.86
CA VAL A 60 -14.32 2.44 14.71
C VAL A 60 -15.83 2.21 14.55
N THR A 61 -16.60 3.30 14.62
CA THR A 61 -18.06 3.22 14.49
C THR A 61 -18.47 2.98 13.04
N GLN A 62 -19.69 2.48 12.82
CA GLN A 62 -20.26 2.34 11.48
C GLN A 62 -20.33 3.69 10.74
N GLU A 63 -20.56 4.78 11.46
CA GLU A 63 -20.65 6.13 10.90
C GLU A 63 -19.28 6.64 10.45
N GLU A 64 -18.24 6.48 11.30
CA GLU A 64 -16.85 6.79 10.94
C GLU A 64 -16.37 5.94 9.75
N TRP A 65 -16.71 4.65 9.74
CA TRP A 65 -16.41 3.75 8.63
C TRP A 65 -17.04 4.24 7.32
N GLN A 66 -18.34 4.55 7.34
CA GLN A 66 -19.02 5.00 6.14
C GLN A 66 -18.48 6.34 5.65
N GLU A 67 -18.15 7.27 6.57
CA GLU A 67 -17.50 8.54 6.21
C GLU A 67 -16.13 8.30 5.55
N PHE A 68 -15.32 7.38 6.06
CA PHE A 68 -14.06 7.00 5.44
C PHE A 68 -14.27 6.47 4.02
N VAL A 69 -15.24 5.58 3.82
CA VAL A 69 -15.54 5.03 2.49
C VAL A 69 -16.01 6.11 1.52
N ASP A 70 -16.89 7.01 1.96
CA ASP A 70 -17.45 8.07 1.12
C ASP A 70 -16.40 9.13 0.76
N THR A 71 -15.50 9.46 1.68
CA THR A 71 -14.55 10.57 1.52
C THR A 71 -13.18 10.14 0.97
N VAL A 72 -12.78 8.88 1.18
CA VAL A 72 -11.45 8.38 0.82
C VAL A 72 -11.52 7.33 -0.28
N VAL A 73 -12.34 6.31 -0.12
CA VAL A 73 -12.34 5.14 -1.03
C VAL A 73 -13.09 5.44 -2.32
N THR A 74 -14.36 5.86 -2.21
CA THR A 74 -15.26 6.08 -3.34
C THR A 74 -14.73 7.09 -4.36
N PRO A 75 -14.07 8.21 -3.97
CA PRO A 75 -13.52 9.15 -4.94
C PRO A 75 -12.38 8.58 -5.80
N ARG A 76 -11.68 7.55 -5.29
CA ARG A 76 -10.58 6.84 -5.96
C ARG A 76 -11.06 5.65 -6.80
N PHE A 77 -12.13 4.98 -6.36
CA PHE A 77 -12.75 3.84 -7.04
C PHE A 77 -14.21 4.13 -7.43
N ARG A 78 -14.38 5.02 -8.40
CA ARG A 78 -15.69 5.56 -8.80
C ARG A 78 -16.56 4.57 -9.57
N ASP A 79 -15.92 3.62 -10.24
CA ASP A 79 -16.63 2.62 -11.05
C ASP A 79 -17.35 1.58 -10.18
N GLY A 80 -16.93 1.46 -8.92
CA GLY A 80 -17.60 0.65 -7.92
C GLY A 80 -16.65 0.00 -6.93
N LEU A 81 -17.22 -0.45 -5.82
CA LEU A 81 -16.57 -1.27 -4.79
C LEU A 81 -17.63 -2.15 -4.13
N THR A 82 -17.21 -3.23 -3.50
CA THR A 82 -18.08 -4.06 -2.64
C THR A 82 -17.54 -4.05 -1.22
N GLN A 83 -18.43 -3.98 -0.23
CA GLN A 83 -18.06 -3.99 1.18
C GLN A 83 -18.68 -5.19 1.88
N PHE A 84 -17.97 -5.75 2.85
CA PHE A 84 -18.46 -6.82 3.70
C PHE A 84 -18.14 -6.52 5.16
N ASP A 85 -19.07 -6.86 6.04
CA ASP A 85 -18.81 -7.00 7.47
C ASP A 85 -18.23 -8.40 7.67
N VAL A 86 -17.04 -8.46 8.27
CA VAL A 86 -16.32 -9.73 8.46
C VAL A 86 -15.78 -9.80 9.89
N ASP A 87 -15.73 -11.01 10.45
CA ASP A 87 -15.18 -11.26 11.78
C ASP A 87 -13.85 -12.01 11.64
N GLY A 88 -12.80 -11.45 12.21
CA GLY A 88 -11.50 -12.09 12.35
C GLY A 88 -11.37 -12.79 13.70
N GLN A 89 -10.51 -13.81 13.77
CA GLN A 89 -10.05 -14.33 15.04
C GLN A 89 -8.69 -14.99 14.91
N TYR A 90 -7.85 -14.83 15.93
CA TYR A 90 -6.58 -15.52 16.03
C TYR A 90 -6.26 -15.86 17.48
N LEU A 91 -5.39 -16.86 17.66
CA LEU A 91 -4.87 -17.20 18.98
C LEU A 91 -3.57 -16.44 19.20
N ALA A 92 -3.55 -15.51 20.15
CA ALA A 92 -2.36 -14.76 20.51
C ALA A 92 -1.28 -15.68 21.09
N THR A 93 -0.04 -15.19 21.14
CA THR A 93 1.09 -15.93 21.75
C THR A 93 0.89 -16.20 23.25
N THR A 94 0.01 -15.44 23.89
CA THR A 94 -0.46 -15.61 25.27
C THR A 94 -1.54 -16.70 25.42
N GLU A 95 -1.88 -17.41 24.35
CA GLU A 95 -3.01 -18.37 24.26
C GLU A 95 -4.39 -17.74 24.47
N GLU A 96 -4.48 -16.42 24.37
CA GLU A 96 -5.75 -15.69 24.37
C GLU A 96 -6.38 -15.73 22.97
N LEU A 97 -7.65 -16.12 22.88
CA LEU A 97 -8.41 -16.03 21.64
C LEU A 97 -8.87 -14.59 21.45
N ILE A 98 -8.23 -13.89 20.52
CA ILE A 98 -8.59 -12.54 20.12
C ILE A 98 -9.60 -12.65 18.98
N ARG A 99 -10.72 -11.93 19.12
CA ARG A 99 -11.69 -11.69 18.07
C ARG A 99 -11.51 -10.26 17.62
N GLU A 100 -11.60 -10.04 16.32
CA GLU A 100 -11.35 -8.75 15.71
C GLU A 100 -12.54 -8.43 14.82
N ASP A 101 -13.31 -7.41 15.19
CA ASP A 101 -14.34 -6.89 14.32
C ASP A 101 -13.62 -6.25 13.12
N SER A 102 -14.08 -6.57 11.91
CA SER A 102 -13.38 -6.19 10.69
C SER A 102 -14.32 -5.73 9.58
N ARG A 103 -13.74 -5.02 8.62
CA ARG A 103 -14.37 -4.64 7.36
C ARG A 103 -13.52 -5.10 6.20
N LEU A 104 -14.17 -5.54 5.13
CA LEU A 104 -13.52 -5.88 3.87
C LEU A 104 -14.01 -4.94 2.77
N ILE A 105 -13.08 -4.38 1.99
CA ILE A 105 -13.40 -3.75 0.71
C ILE A 105 -12.79 -4.58 -0.41
N MET A 106 -13.64 -5.01 -1.35
CA MET A 106 -13.23 -5.68 -2.58
C MET A 106 -13.31 -4.68 -3.74
N LEU A 107 -12.20 -4.56 -4.45
CA LEU A 107 -12.01 -3.68 -5.60
C LEU A 107 -11.68 -4.50 -6.84
N LEU A 108 -12.20 -4.09 -8.00
CA LEU A 108 -11.77 -4.59 -9.30
C LEU A 108 -11.09 -3.45 -10.04
N HIS A 109 -9.88 -3.67 -10.56
CA HIS A 109 -9.15 -2.63 -11.28
C HIS A 109 -8.23 -3.21 -12.36
N ASP A 110 -7.64 -2.32 -13.15
CA ASP A 110 -6.83 -2.63 -14.34
C ASP A 110 -5.40 -3.10 -14.04
N GLY A 111 -5.03 -3.30 -12.77
CA GLY A 111 -3.66 -3.63 -12.37
C GLY A 111 -2.63 -2.50 -12.54
N SER A 112 -3.05 -1.27 -12.89
CA SER A 112 -2.13 -0.17 -13.12
C SER A 112 -1.42 0.31 -11.86
N GLN A 113 -0.26 0.95 -12.04
CA GLN A 113 0.45 1.61 -10.94
C GLN A 113 -0.42 2.68 -10.27
N ALA A 114 -1.22 3.43 -11.05
CA ALA A 114 -2.12 4.45 -10.52
C ALA A 114 -3.22 3.85 -9.61
N ALA A 115 -3.76 2.68 -9.96
CA ALA A 115 -4.67 1.95 -9.10
C ALA A 115 -3.96 1.48 -7.82
N SER A 116 -2.74 0.96 -7.93
CA SER A 116 -1.95 0.53 -6.77
C SER A 116 -1.61 1.69 -5.83
N ASP A 117 -1.23 2.85 -6.37
CA ASP A 117 -0.97 4.08 -5.59
C ASP A 117 -2.24 4.57 -4.89
N SER A 118 -3.39 4.44 -5.55
CA SER A 118 -4.69 4.79 -4.96
C SER A 118 -5.06 3.87 -3.81
N ILE A 119 -4.80 2.56 -3.95
CA ILE A 119 -4.97 1.57 -2.87
C ILE A 119 -4.05 1.89 -1.71
N GLU A 120 -2.79 2.22 -1.96
CA GLU A 120 -1.86 2.55 -0.89
C GLU A 120 -2.26 3.82 -0.15
N ALA A 121 -2.74 4.85 -0.88
CA ALA A 121 -3.27 6.05 -0.27
C ALA A 121 -4.49 5.77 0.63
N ILE A 122 -5.33 4.79 0.28
CA ILE A 122 -6.46 4.35 1.13
C ILE A 122 -5.95 3.71 2.42
N ARG A 123 -4.96 2.80 2.30
CA ARG A 123 -4.38 2.08 3.44
C ARG A 123 -3.71 3.04 4.42
N GLU A 124 -2.90 3.97 3.91
CA GLU A 124 -2.20 4.94 4.75
C GLU A 124 -3.13 5.99 5.37
N ASP A 125 -4.20 6.42 4.66
CA ASP A 125 -5.22 7.29 5.26
C ASP A 125 -5.94 6.59 6.41
N TYR A 126 -6.36 5.34 6.22
CA TYR A 126 -7.03 4.57 7.28
C TYR A 126 -6.14 4.40 8.51
N LYS A 127 -4.89 3.98 8.31
CA LYS A 127 -3.90 3.83 9.39
C LYS A 127 -3.71 5.13 10.16
N ALA A 128 -3.52 6.24 9.45
CA ALA A 128 -3.33 7.54 10.09
C ALA A 128 -4.59 8.05 10.79
N ARG A 129 -5.79 7.76 10.26
CA ARG A 129 -7.07 8.26 10.76
C ARG A 129 -7.55 7.51 12.01
N PHE A 130 -7.32 6.20 12.07
CA PHE A 130 -7.84 5.31 13.11
C PHE A 130 -6.75 4.61 13.93
N ASP A 131 -5.52 5.13 13.87
CA ASP A 131 -4.33 4.63 14.58
C ASP A 131 -4.09 3.12 14.42
N GLN A 132 -4.21 2.63 13.18
CA GLN A 132 -4.03 1.21 12.86
C GLN A 132 -2.58 0.92 12.46
N GLU A 133 -2.06 -0.21 12.93
CA GLU A 133 -0.73 -0.67 12.53
C GLU A 133 -0.68 -1.06 11.05
N SER A 134 -1.75 -1.68 10.54
CA SER A 134 -1.79 -2.19 9.18
C SER A 134 -3.20 -2.29 8.61
N VAL A 135 -3.26 -2.37 7.28
CA VAL A 135 -4.43 -2.80 6.51
C VAL A 135 -3.94 -3.93 5.60
N LEU A 136 -4.50 -5.13 5.74
CA LEU A 136 -4.08 -6.28 4.92
C LEU A 136 -4.53 -6.05 3.47
N ARG A 137 -3.66 -6.38 2.52
CA ARG A 137 -3.95 -6.32 1.08
C ARG A 137 -3.68 -7.68 0.43
N ILE A 138 -4.65 -8.17 -0.34
CA ILE A 138 -4.49 -9.32 -1.24
C ILE A 138 -4.76 -8.83 -2.65
N ASP A 139 -3.89 -9.16 -3.61
CA ASP A 139 -4.10 -8.91 -5.03
C ASP A 139 -4.17 -10.25 -5.77
N GLU A 140 -5.25 -10.46 -6.54
CA GLU A 140 -5.47 -11.67 -7.31
C GLU A 140 -5.85 -11.35 -8.77
N PRO A 141 -5.13 -11.89 -9.76
CA PRO A 141 -5.54 -11.84 -11.16
C PRO A 141 -6.84 -12.63 -11.38
N VAL A 142 -7.85 -11.98 -11.95
CA VAL A 142 -9.19 -12.56 -12.18
C VAL A 142 -9.69 -12.25 -13.59
N CYS A 143 -10.66 -13.03 -14.05
CA CYS A 143 -11.42 -12.75 -15.28
C CYS A 143 -12.81 -12.23 -14.89
N VAL A 144 -13.19 -11.07 -15.42
CA VAL A 144 -14.43 -10.37 -15.05
C VAL A 144 -15.26 -10.10 -16.30
N ASP A 145 -16.56 -10.38 -16.23
CA ASP A 145 -17.55 -10.04 -17.25
C ASP A 145 -18.76 -9.39 -16.58
N PHE A 146 -19.40 -8.43 -17.24
CA PHE A 146 -20.48 -7.60 -16.67
C PHE A 146 -21.80 -7.75 -17.43
#